data_AF-A0A422QLM7-F1
#
_entry.id   AF-A0A422QLM7-F1
#
_cell.length_a   1.000
_cell.length_b   1.000
_cell.length_c   1.000
_cell.angle_alpha   90.00
_cell.angle_beta   90.00
_cell.angle_gamma   90.00
#
_symmetry.space_group_name_H-M   'P 1'
#
loop_
_entity.id
_entity.type
_entity.pdbx_description
1 polymer ?
#
loop_
_entity_poly.entity_id
_entity_poly.type
_entity_poly.pdbx_seq_one_letter_code
_entity_poly.pdbx_strand_id
1 'polypeptide(L)'
;MSVKLNVLLTTLLVGCALSVVNARYQARHLLIELERLQQHARQLDIDWDQLQLDQSRLAKNERIEQIARSQLEMAPLSPARTQYLTEGAP
;
A
#
# COMPACT_ATOMS: atom_id res chain seq x y z
N MET A 1 -51.84 41.34 -6.83
CA MET A 1 -51.66 39.91 -6.47
C MET A 1 -50.22 39.40 -6.70
N SER A 2 -49.35 40.18 -7.37
CA SER A 2 -48.00 39.76 -7.77
C SER A 2 -46.92 39.85 -6.68
N VAL A 3 -47.04 40.81 -5.74
CA VAL A 3 -46.05 41.00 -4.66
C VAL A 3 -45.99 39.79 -3.72
N LYS A 4 -47.14 39.18 -3.40
CA LYS A 4 -47.21 37.99 -2.53
C LYS A 4 -46.48 36.78 -3.14
N LEU A 5 -46.64 36.59 -4.45
CA LEU A 5 -45.96 35.51 -5.19
C LEU A 5 -44.45 35.73 -5.23
N ASN A 6 -44.01 36.95 -5.51
CA ASN A 6 -42.58 37.29 -5.53
C ASN A 6 -41.93 37.07 -4.16
N VAL A 7 -42.58 37.49 -3.07
CA VAL A 7 -42.07 37.24 -1.70
C VAL A 7 -41.96 35.74 -1.42
N LEU A 8 -42.96 34.95 -1.82
CA LEU A 8 -42.94 33.51 -1.62
C LEU A 8 -41.78 32.86 -2.39
N LEU A 9 -41.59 33.23 -3.67
CA LEU A 9 -40.50 32.73 -4.50
C LEU A 9 -39.12 33.14 -3.95
N THR A 10 -38.95 34.38 -3.50
CA THR A 10 -37.69 34.83 -2.89
C THR A 10 -37.39 34.03 -1.62
N THR A 11 -38.39 33.79 -0.78
CA THR A 11 -38.20 33.02 0.46
C THR A 11 -37.82 31.57 0.15
N LEU A 12 -38.47 30.97 -0.85
CA LEU A 12 -38.15 29.62 -1.31
C LEU A 12 -36.72 29.56 -1.88
N LEU A 13 -36.33 30.55 -2.69
CA LEU A 13 -34.99 30.63 -3.26
C LEU A 13 -33.91 30.75 -2.18
N VAL A 14 -34.12 31.58 -1.17
CA VAL A 14 -33.22 31.70 -0.01
C VAL A 14 -33.13 30.37 0.74
N GLY A 15 -34.27 29.69 0.94
CA GLY A 15 -34.30 28.35 1.53
C GLY A 15 -33.46 27.33 0.74
N CYS A 16 -33.59 27.31 -0.59
CA CYS A 16 -32.78 26.47 -1.46
C CYS A 16 -31.28 26.82 -1.37
N ALA A 17 -30.93 28.11 -1.38
CA ALA A 17 -29.54 28.55 -1.28
C ALA A 17 -28.89 28.09 0.04
N LEU A 18 -29.59 28.27 1.16
CA LEU A 18 -29.12 27.81 2.47
C LEU A 18 -28.99 26.29 2.55
N SER A 19 -29.97 25.57 1.98
CA SER A 19 -29.94 24.10 1.92
C SER A 19 -28.71 23.59 1.15
N VAL A 20 -28.40 24.18 -0.01
CA VAL A 20 -27.21 23.83 -0.80
C VAL A 20 -25.93 24.10 -0.04
N VAL A 21 -25.81 25.25 0.63
CA VAL A 21 -24.62 25.58 1.44
C VAL A 21 -24.43 24.56 2.56
N ASN A 22 -25.50 24.21 3.27
CA ASN A 22 -25.45 23.20 4.33
C ASN A 22 -25.05 21.82 3.79
N ALA A 23 -25.69 21.37 2.70
CA ALA A 23 -25.33 20.12 2.04
C ALA A 23 -23.86 20.12 1.60
N ARG A 24 -23.36 21.26 1.12
CA ARG A 24 -21.97 21.39 0.70
C ARG A 24 -20.99 21.36 1.85
N TYR A 25 -21.34 21.96 2.98
CA TYR A 25 -20.57 21.89 4.22
C TYR A 25 -20.46 20.45 4.73
N GLN A 26 -21.59 19.74 4.82
CA GLN A 26 -21.61 18.34 5.26
C GLN A 26 -20.80 17.42 4.34
N ALA A 27 -20.94 17.60 3.03
CA ALA A 27 -20.18 16.82 2.06
C ALA A 27 -18.66 17.08 2.16
N ARG A 28 -18.23 18.32 2.44
CA ARG A 28 -16.81 18.62 2.68
C ARG A 28 -16.30 17.93 3.95
N HIS A 29 -17.08 17.95 5.02
CA HIS A 29 -16.73 17.28 6.28
C HIS A 29 -16.53 15.77 6.08
N LEU A 30 -17.50 15.09 5.45
CA LEU A 30 -17.41 13.65 5.16
C LEU A 30 -16.21 13.32 4.26
N LEU A 31 -15.90 14.17 3.28
CA LEU A 31 -14.79 13.95 2.37
C LEU A 31 -13.43 14.04 3.11
N ILE A 32 -13.27 14.99 4.03
CA ILE A 32 -12.05 15.10 4.85
C ILE A 32 -11.86 13.85 5.72
N GLU A 33 -12.94 13.35 6.32
CA GLU A 33 -12.89 12.13 7.13
C GLU A 33 -12.50 10.90 6.29
N LEU A 34 -13.08 10.78 5.09
CA LEU A 34 -12.71 9.74 4.12
C LEU A 34 -11.23 9.84 3.71
N GLU A 35 -10.76 11.04 3.38
CA GLU A 35 -9.37 11.28 2.99
C GLU A 35 -8.40 10.89 4.10
N ARG A 36 -8.74 11.18 5.36
CA ARG A 36 -7.94 10.80 6.52
C ARG A 36 -7.83 9.28 6.66
N LEU A 37 -8.94 8.56 6.55
CA LEU A 37 -8.96 7.09 6.58
C LEU A 37 -8.13 6.49 5.43
N GLN A 38 -8.27 7.05 4.22
CA GLN A 38 -7.48 6.62 3.07
C GLN A 38 -5.98 6.91 3.23
N GLN A 39 -5.60 8.02 3.85
CA GLN A 39 -4.20 8.32 4.17
C GLN A 39 -3.63 7.29 5.14
N HIS A 40 -4.37 6.89 6.17
CA HIS A 40 -3.94 5.84 7.09
C HIS A 40 -3.80 4.49 6.40
N ALA A 41 -4.74 4.11 5.53
CA ALA A 41 -4.64 2.88 4.75
C ALA A 41 -3.38 2.87 3.86
N ARG A 42 -3.12 3.97 3.13
CA ARG A 42 -1.91 4.09 2.30
C ARG A 42 -0.62 3.99 3.10
N GLN A 43 -0.58 4.57 4.30
CA GLN A 43 0.61 4.44 5.16
C GLN A 43 0.85 2.98 5.54
N LEU A 44 -0.22 2.26 5.89
CA LEU A 44 -0.12 0.85 6.26
C LEU A 44 0.36 -0.03 5.09
N ASP A 45 -0.11 0.26 3.87
CA ASP A 45 0.35 -0.43 2.66
C ASP A 45 1.84 -0.21 2.42
N ILE A 46 2.34 1.02 2.60
CA ILE A 46 3.78 1.33 2.46
C ILE A 46 4.59 0.57 3.52
N ASP A 47 4.14 0.58 4.78
CA ASP A 47 4.82 -0.11 5.87
C ASP A 47 4.84 -1.64 5.61
N TRP A 48 3.74 -2.19 5.06
CA TRP A 48 3.66 -3.58 4.66
C TRP A 48 4.64 -3.92 3.53
N ASP A 49 4.71 -3.10 2.49
CA ASP A 49 5.66 -3.28 1.39
C ASP A 49 7.11 -3.25 1.88
N GLN A 50 7.43 -2.35 2.82
CA GLN A 50 8.75 -2.30 3.46
C GLN A 50 9.05 -3.58 4.23
N LEU A 51 8.12 -4.06 5.06
CA LEU A 51 8.27 -5.31 5.79
C LEU A 51 8.46 -6.50 4.85
N GLN A 52 7.78 -6.52 3.70
CA GLN A 52 7.93 -7.58 2.71
C GLN A 52 9.30 -7.54 2.02
N LEU A 53 9.84 -6.36 1.76
CA LEU A 53 11.21 -6.19 1.25
C LEU A 53 12.25 -6.64 2.29
N ASP A 54 12.06 -6.30 3.55
CA ASP A 54 12.94 -6.72 4.65
C ASP A 54 12.89 -8.23 4.89
N GLN A 55 11.71 -8.85 4.80
CA GLN A 55 11.58 -10.31 4.80
C GLN A 55 12.30 -10.93 3.60
N SER A 56 12.18 -10.34 2.41
CA SER A 56 12.85 -10.84 1.20
C SER A 56 14.38 -10.79 1.31
N ARG A 57 14.93 -9.81 2.05
CA ARG A 57 16.36 -9.75 2.41
C ARG A 57 16.77 -10.90 3.34
N LEU A 58 15.98 -11.17 4.38
CA LEU A 58 16.28 -12.22 5.37
C LEU A 58 16.04 -13.63 4.83
N ALA A 59 15.16 -13.80 3.84
CA ALA A 59 14.71 -15.11 3.37
C ALA A 59 15.61 -15.76 2.31
N LYS A 60 16.58 -15.06 1.67
CA LYS A 60 17.17 -15.59 0.43
C LYS A 60 18.65 -15.98 0.36
N ASN A 61 19.66 -15.32 0.93
CA ASN A 61 21.04 -15.77 0.61
C ASN A 61 22.09 -15.60 1.71
N GLU A 62 22.16 -14.46 2.39
CA GLU A 62 23.33 -14.19 3.25
C GLU A 62 23.46 -15.16 4.41
N ARG A 63 22.37 -15.52 5.07
CA ARG A 63 22.43 -16.35 6.28
C ARG A 63 22.73 -17.82 5.99
N ILE A 64 22.22 -18.36 4.88
CA ILE A 64 22.52 -19.74 4.46
C ILE A 64 23.97 -19.82 3.97
N GLU A 65 24.43 -18.83 3.20
CA GLU A 65 25.79 -18.78 2.67
C GLU A 65 26.85 -18.53 3.76
N GLN A 66 26.55 -17.69 4.77
CA GLN A 66 27.41 -17.53 5.94
C GLN A 66 27.52 -18.82 6.74
N ILE A 67 26.41 -19.51 7.02
CA ILE A 67 26.44 -20.78 7.76
C ILE A 67 27.18 -21.85 6.95
N ALA A 68 26.95 -21.93 5.63
CA ALA A 68 27.64 -22.87 4.75
C ALA A 68 29.17 -22.64 4.71
N ARG A 69 29.63 -21.38 4.64
CA ARG A 69 31.07 -21.08 4.64
C ARG A 69 31.71 -21.17 6.03
N SER A 70 31.03 -20.71 7.08
CA SER A 70 31.63 -20.56 8.41
C SER A 70 31.46 -21.78 9.31
N GLN A 71 30.36 -22.54 9.20
CA GLN A 71 30.09 -23.70 10.06
C GLN A 71 30.26 -25.02 9.32
N LEU A 72 30.05 -25.05 8.00
CA LEU A 72 30.19 -26.27 7.19
C LEU A 72 31.48 -26.30 6.35
N GLU A 73 32.35 -25.28 6.45
CA GLU A 73 33.60 -25.15 5.69
C GLU A 73 33.45 -25.41 4.18
N MET A 74 32.29 -25.10 3.61
CA MET A 74 32.02 -25.38 2.20
C MET A 74 32.84 -24.44 1.31
N ALA A 75 33.79 -25.03 0.59
CA ALA A 75 34.56 -24.35 -0.45
C ALA A 75 33.83 -24.41 -1.81
N PRO A 76 33.86 -23.34 -2.61
CA PRO A 76 33.28 -23.35 -3.94
C PRO A 76 33.97 -24.41 -4.82
N LEU A 77 33.17 -25.18 -5.55
CA LEU A 77 33.68 -26.23 -6.44
C LEU A 77 34.55 -25.61 -7.53
N SER A 78 35.85 -25.95 -7.51
CA SER A 78 36.80 -25.60 -8.54
C SER A 78 36.81 -26.70 -9.63
N PRO A 79 36.96 -26.36 -10.92
CA PRO A 79 37.12 -27.35 -11.98
C PRO A 79 38.26 -28.35 -11.72
N ALA A 80 39.26 -27.96 -10.93
CA ALA A 80 40.38 -28.82 -10.53
C ALA A 80 40.02 -29.89 -9.47
N ARG A 81 38.82 -29.83 -8.88
CA ARG A 81 38.32 -30.74 -7.82
C ARG A 81 37.05 -31.50 -8.20
N THR A 82 36.67 -31.49 -9.47
CA THR A 82 35.47 -32.19 -9.95
C THR A 82 35.90 -33.48 -10.64
N GLN A 83 35.58 -34.62 -10.03
CA GLN A 83 35.84 -35.94 -10.62
C GLN A 83 34.57 -36.40 -11.34
N TYR A 84 34.62 -36.41 -12.68
CA TYR A 84 33.54 -36.95 -13.50
C TYR A 84 33.60 -38.48 -13.42
N LEU A 85 32.71 -39.07 -12.62
CA LEU A 85 32.49 -40.51 -12.64
C LEU A 85 31.66 -40.83 -13.88
N THR A 86 32.31 -41.34 -14.93
CA THR A 86 31.62 -42.09 -15.98
C THR A 86 31.08 -43.36 -15.33
N GLU A 87 29.77 -43.42 -15.14
CA GLU A 87 29.11 -44.67 -14.77
C GLU A 87 29.45 -45.71 -15.84
N GLY A 88 29.95 -46.86 -15.39
CA GLY A 88 30.61 -47.86 -16.21
C GLY A 88 29.84 -48.20 -17.48
N ALA A 89 30.55 -48.12 -18.61
CA ALA A 89 30.12 -48.76 -19.84
C ALA A 89 29.95 -50.27 -19.61
N PRO A 90 28.88 -50.89 -20.13
CA PRO A 90 28.72 -52.33 -20.11
C PRO A 90 29.78 -53.06 -20.96
#